data_AF-A0A661A116-F1
#
_entry.id   AF-A0A661A116-F1
#
_cell.length_a   1.000
_cell.length_b   1.000
_cell.length_c   1.000
_cell.angle_alpha   90.00
_cell.angle_beta   90.00
_cell.angle_gamma   90.00
#
_symmetry.space_group_name_H-M   'P 1'
#
loop_
_entity.id
_entity.type
_entity.pdbx_description
1 polymer ?
#
loop_
_entity_poly.entity_id
_entity_poly.type
_entity_poly.pdbx_seq_one_letter_code
_entity_poly.pdbx_strand_id
1 'polypeptide(L)'
;MRISIRLKFIILIFLLLTIVTLLIFYFTLDRVREALSHEIKLQGELIGRMIALNAEDPLITNDDLYLATIVADASKNEGVIYAFITDREGRIRAHNDVRWIGKNVNDYKFPGNVYRVVHPILLAGKKEIGKVYIGLDIGRIES
;
A
#
# COMPACT_ATOMS: atom_id res chain seq x y z
N MET A 1 14.62 -53.33 -21.26
CA MET A 1 14.09 -52.46 -22.34
C MET A 1 15.24 -51.64 -22.92
N ARG A 2 15.71 -51.90 -24.16
CA ARG A 2 16.80 -51.11 -24.77
C ARG A 2 16.24 -49.77 -25.24
N ILE A 3 16.59 -48.70 -24.52
CA ILE A 3 16.21 -47.33 -24.88
C ILE A 3 16.88 -46.97 -26.22
N SER A 4 16.08 -46.59 -27.22
CA SER A 4 16.60 -46.15 -28.51
C SER A 4 17.41 -44.86 -28.34
N ILE A 5 18.49 -44.71 -29.12
CA ILE A 5 19.38 -43.53 -29.05
C ILE A 5 18.58 -42.22 -29.24
N ARG A 6 17.56 -42.24 -30.10
CA ARG A 6 16.64 -41.10 -30.30
C ARG A 6 15.93 -40.69 -29.01
N LEU A 7 15.46 -41.65 -28.20
CA LEU A 7 14.80 -41.36 -26.94
C LEU A 7 15.77 -40.74 -25.91
N LYS A 8 17.04 -41.15 -25.89
CA LYS A 8 18.06 -40.52 -25.03
C LYS A 8 18.25 -39.04 -25.35
N PHE A 9 18.29 -38.69 -26.65
CA PHE A 9 18.38 -37.30 -27.08
C PHE A 9 17.13 -36.49 -26.73
N ILE A 10 15.93 -37.06 -26.92
CA ILE A 10 14.67 -36.40 -26.54
C ILE A 10 14.63 -36.14 -25.03
N ILE A 11 15.01 -37.11 -24.21
CA ILE A 11 15.06 -36.96 -22.74
C ILE A 11 16.09 -35.90 -22.36
N LEU A 12 17.27 -35.89 -22.99
CA LEU A 12 18.30 -34.90 -22.70
C LEU A 12 17.83 -33.48 -23.02
N ILE A 13 17.22 -33.27 -24.19
CA ILE A 13 16.69 -31.96 -24.61
C ILE A 13 15.54 -31.53 -23.69
N PHE A 14 14.63 -32.45 -23.36
CA PHE A 14 13.51 -32.17 -22.45
C PHE A 14 14.00 -31.82 -21.04
N LEU A 15 14.98 -32.54 -20.52
CA LEU A 15 15.60 -32.26 -19.23
C LEU A 15 16.26 -30.88 -19.24
N LEU A 16 17.00 -30.56 -20.31
CA LEU A 16 17.64 -29.27 -20.47
C LEU A 16 16.63 -28.12 -20.49
N LEU A 17 15.56 -28.24 -21.28
CA LEU A 17 14.48 -27.24 -21.33
C LEU A 17 13.83 -27.06 -19.95
N THR A 18 13.54 -28.16 -19.27
CA THR A 18 12.92 -28.14 -17.93
C THR A 18 13.80 -27.43 -16.92
N ILE A 19 15.12 -27.69 -16.93
CA ILE A 19 16.09 -27.01 -16.05
C ILE A 19 16.10 -25.51 -16.33
N VAL A 20 16.16 -25.11 -17.61
CA VAL A 20 16.16 -23.68 -17.98
C VAL A 20 14.87 -23.00 -17.53
N THR A 21 13.70 -23.62 -17.74
CA THR A 21 12.42 -23.07 -17.28
C THR A 21 12.37 -22.93 -15.75
N LEU A 22 12.84 -23.93 -15.00
CA LEU A 22 12.88 -23.87 -13.53
C LEU A 22 13.79 -22.74 -13.03
N LEU A 23 14.94 -22.55 -13.65
CA LEU A 23 15.87 -21.47 -13.31
C LEU A 23 15.24 -20.10 -13.54
N ILE A 24 14.59 -19.91 -14.70
CA ILE A 24 13.88 -18.65 -15.00
C ILE A 24 12.74 -18.45 -14.00
N PHE A 25 11.94 -19.47 -13.75
CA PHE A 25 10.80 -19.38 -12.82
C PHE A 25 11.23 -18.93 -11.43
N TYR A 26 12.27 -19.56 -10.88
CA TYR A 26 12.80 -19.22 -9.56
C TYR A 26 13.29 -17.76 -9.52
N PHE A 27 14.05 -17.34 -10.53
CA PHE A 27 14.58 -15.97 -10.59
C PHE A 27 13.48 -14.92 -10.79
N THR A 28 12.48 -15.21 -11.62
CA THR A 28 11.37 -14.29 -11.89
C THR A 28 10.48 -14.13 -10.67
N LEU A 29 10.26 -15.18 -9.88
CA LEU A 29 9.36 -15.13 -8.73
C LEU A 29 9.80 -14.08 -7.69
N ASP A 30 11.09 -14.04 -7.37
CA ASP A 30 11.64 -13.07 -6.43
C ASP A 30 11.55 -11.63 -6.97
N ARG A 31 11.81 -11.44 -8.27
CA ARG A 31 11.71 -10.14 -8.94
C ARG A 31 10.29 -9.59 -8.94
N VAL A 32 9.30 -10.45 -9.20
CA VAL A 32 7.89 -10.06 -9.18
C VAL A 32 7.46 -9.62 -7.79
N ARG A 33 7.87 -10.36 -6.74
CA ARG A 33 7.56 -10.00 -5.34
C ARG A 33 8.18 -8.67 -4.93
N GLU A 34 9.43 -8.43 -5.30
CA GLU A 34 10.13 -7.16 -5.01
C GLU A 34 9.46 -5.99 -5.73
N ALA A 35 9.14 -6.15 -7.02
CA ALA A 35 8.47 -5.12 -7.81
C ALA A 35 7.08 -4.79 -7.25
N LEU A 36 6.28 -5.79 -6.89
CA LEU A 36 4.96 -5.59 -6.30
C LEU A 36 5.05 -4.90 -4.94
N SER A 37 6.02 -5.29 -4.11
CA SER A 37 6.26 -4.65 -2.82
C SER A 37 6.64 -3.18 -2.98
N HIS A 38 7.52 -2.87 -3.93
CA HIS A 38 7.91 -1.50 -4.22
C HIS A 38 6.73 -0.65 -4.72
N GLU A 39 5.90 -1.21 -5.62
CA GLU A 39 4.72 -0.54 -6.15
C GLU A 39 3.72 -0.18 -5.05
N ILE A 40 3.43 -1.11 -4.14
CA ILE A 40 2.53 -0.86 -3.00
C ILE A 40 3.06 0.30 -2.14
N LYS A 41 4.37 0.32 -1.86
CA LYS A 41 4.98 1.42 -1.09
C LYS A 41 4.83 2.76 -1.82
N LEU A 42 5.15 2.77 -3.11
CA LEU A 42 5.07 3.98 -3.94
C LEU A 42 3.63 4.50 -4.02
N GLN A 43 2.66 3.62 -4.23
CA GLN A 43 1.24 3.95 -4.25
C GLN A 43 0.81 4.59 -2.92
N GLY A 44 1.24 4.05 -1.79
CA GLY A 44 0.91 4.60 -0.47
C GLY A 44 1.49 5.99 -0.24
N GLU A 45 2.74 6.20 -0.64
CA GLU A 45 3.41 7.52 -0.60
C GLU A 45 2.70 8.54 -1.48
N LEU A 46 2.29 8.15 -2.70
CA LEU A 46 1.57 9.02 -3.63
C LEU A 46 0.20 9.41 -3.07
N ILE A 47 -0.60 8.44 -2.61
CA ILE A 47 -1.91 8.71 -2.01
C ILE A 47 -1.73 9.58 -0.76
N GLY A 48 -0.77 9.27 0.11
CA GLY A 48 -0.50 10.04 1.33
C GLY A 48 -0.15 11.49 1.05
N ARG A 49 0.73 11.71 0.07
CA ARG A 49 1.09 13.04 -0.40
C ARG A 49 -0.10 13.78 -1.01
N MET A 50 -0.89 13.12 -1.85
CA MET A 50 -2.07 13.74 -2.47
C MET A 50 -3.10 14.15 -1.42
N ILE A 51 -3.40 13.28 -0.45
CA ILE A 51 -4.29 13.63 0.66
C ILE A 51 -3.69 14.80 1.45
N ALA A 52 -2.40 14.74 1.80
CA ALA A 52 -1.77 15.78 2.62
C ALA A 52 -1.80 17.16 1.95
N LEU A 53 -1.61 17.23 0.63
CA LEU A 53 -1.71 18.48 -0.12
C LEU A 53 -3.15 19.03 -0.16
N ASN A 54 -4.14 18.15 -0.34
CA ASN A 54 -5.55 18.58 -0.41
C ASN A 54 -6.16 18.83 0.99
N ALA A 55 -5.54 18.32 2.05
CA ALA A 55 -6.01 18.44 3.42
C ALA A 55 -5.49 19.70 4.13
N GLU A 56 -4.58 20.48 3.54
CA GLU A 56 -4.03 21.70 4.15
C GLU A 56 -5.12 22.74 4.45
N ASP A 57 -5.79 23.27 3.41
CA ASP A 57 -6.84 24.28 3.58
C ASP A 57 -8.01 23.79 4.44
N PRO A 58 -8.59 22.60 4.20
CA PRO A 58 -9.75 22.10 4.95
C PRO A 58 -9.44 21.86 6.43
N LEU A 59 -8.22 21.45 6.76
CA LEU A 59 -7.81 21.24 8.15
C LEU A 59 -7.69 22.56 8.91
N ILE A 60 -7.31 23.65 8.22
CA ILE A 60 -7.22 25.00 8.80
C ILE A 60 -8.60 25.64 8.94
N THR A 61 -9.45 25.48 7.94
CA THR A 61 -10.82 26.03 7.94
C THR A 61 -11.80 25.19 8.77
N ASN A 62 -11.37 24.03 9.29
CA ASN A 62 -12.21 23.06 9.98
C ASN A 62 -13.36 22.51 9.12
N ASP A 63 -13.11 22.34 7.81
CA ASP A 63 -14.04 21.71 6.89
C ASP A 63 -13.91 20.18 6.94
N ASP A 64 -14.45 19.59 8.02
CA ASP A 64 -14.42 18.15 8.25
C ASP A 64 -15.17 17.36 7.16
N LEU A 65 -16.16 17.96 6.50
CA LEU A 65 -16.92 17.33 5.43
C LEU A 65 -16.05 17.14 4.17
N TYR A 66 -15.28 18.16 3.81
CA TYR A 66 -14.34 18.05 2.70
C TYR A 66 -13.19 17.10 3.03
N LEU A 67 -12.66 17.12 4.27
CA LEU A 67 -11.68 16.12 4.73
C LEU A 67 -12.23 14.68 4.62
N ALA A 68 -13.50 14.46 5.00
CA ALA A 68 -14.15 13.17 4.86
C ALA A 68 -14.28 12.74 3.39
N THR A 69 -14.52 13.69 2.48
CA THR A 69 -14.59 13.42 1.04
C THR A 69 -13.23 12.98 0.49
N ILE A 70 -12.15 13.69 0.86
CA ILE A 70 -10.78 13.31 0.47
C ILE A 70 -10.44 11.89 0.95
N VAL A 71 -10.76 11.58 2.22
CA VAL A 71 -10.50 10.26 2.81
C VAL A 71 -11.36 9.18 2.15
N ALA A 72 -12.63 9.47 1.86
CA ALA A 72 -13.53 8.54 1.18
C ALA A 72 -13.04 8.22 -0.23
N ASP A 73 -12.57 9.22 -0.98
CA ASP A 73 -12.01 9.03 -2.31
C ASP A 73 -10.70 8.24 -2.29
N ALA A 74 -9.83 8.52 -1.32
CA ALA A 74 -8.62 7.72 -1.12
C ALA A 74 -8.93 6.25 -0.81
N SER A 75 -9.96 5.99 0.00
CA SER A 75 -10.37 4.64 0.41
C SER A 75 -11.01 3.82 -0.71
N LYS A 76 -11.41 4.45 -1.82
CA LYS A 76 -11.87 3.74 -3.03
C LYS A 76 -10.72 3.15 -3.83
N ASN A 77 -9.47 3.57 -3.60
CA ASN A 77 -8.33 3.01 -4.30
C ASN A 77 -8.11 1.56 -3.88
N GLU A 78 -7.88 0.71 -4.87
CA GLU A 78 -7.64 -0.71 -4.66
C GLU A 78 -6.41 -0.91 -3.77
N GLY A 79 -6.54 -1.77 -2.76
CA GLY A 79 -5.50 -2.04 -1.78
C GLY A 79 -5.50 -1.13 -0.56
N VAL A 80 -6.32 -0.06 -0.49
CA VAL A 80 -6.43 0.77 0.72
C VAL A 80 -7.40 0.12 1.72
N ILE A 81 -6.87 -0.31 2.88
CA ILE A 81 -7.65 -0.89 3.98
C ILE A 81 -8.22 0.20 4.89
N TYR A 82 -7.42 1.23 5.16
CA TYR A 82 -7.88 2.42 5.89
C TYR A 82 -7.16 3.67 5.39
N ALA A 83 -7.86 4.79 5.50
CA ALA A 83 -7.29 6.11 5.36
C ALA A 83 -7.96 7.04 6.38
N PHE A 84 -7.17 7.90 7.02
CA PHE A 84 -7.69 8.91 7.93
C PHE A 84 -6.72 10.08 8.11
N ILE A 85 -7.25 11.19 8.59
CA ILE A 85 -6.53 12.46 8.81
C ILE A 85 -6.67 12.83 10.29
N THR A 86 -5.56 13.26 10.89
CA THR A 86 -5.55 13.81 12.24
C THR A 86 -5.13 15.27 12.25
N ASP A 87 -5.63 16.03 13.22
CA ASP A 87 -5.09 17.35 13.56
C ASP A 87 -3.75 17.23 14.32
N ARG A 88 -3.19 18.38 14.70
CA ARG A 88 -1.94 18.48 15.47
C ARG A 88 -2.04 17.88 16.86
N GLU A 89 -3.23 17.84 17.46
CA GLU A 89 -3.49 17.23 18.76
C GLU A 89 -3.72 15.71 18.67
N GLY A 90 -3.68 15.15 17.45
CA GLY A 90 -3.90 13.73 17.20
C GLY A 90 -5.38 13.33 17.26
N ARG A 91 -6.32 14.28 17.17
CA ARG A 91 -7.74 13.96 16.99
C ARG A 91 -8.01 13.63 15.54
N ILE A 92 -8.76 12.55 15.32
CA ILE A 92 -9.16 12.10 14.00
C ILE A 92 -10.24 13.05 13.46
N ARG A 93 -9.91 13.81 12.42
CA ARG A 93 -10.80 14.78 11.79
C ARG A 93 -11.63 14.17 10.66
N ALA A 94 -11.04 13.20 9.96
CA ALA A 94 -11.73 12.41 8.94
C ALA A 94 -11.21 10.98 8.95
N HIS A 95 -12.09 10.01 8.75
CA HIS A 95 -11.76 8.59 8.69
C HIS A 95 -12.71 7.89 7.74
N ASN A 96 -12.26 6.83 7.07
CA ASN A 96 -13.13 5.97 6.26
C ASN A 96 -14.17 5.18 7.08
N ASP A 97 -14.06 5.21 8.40
CA ASP A 97 -15.00 4.62 9.34
C ASP A 97 -15.39 5.71 10.35
N VAL A 98 -16.64 6.16 10.22
CA VAL A 98 -17.20 7.27 10.98
C VAL A 98 -17.13 7.07 12.50
N ARG A 99 -16.98 5.82 12.98
CA ARG A 99 -16.87 5.50 14.41
C ARG A 99 -15.59 6.00 15.06
N TRP A 100 -14.60 6.40 14.27
CA TRP A 100 -13.31 6.91 14.75
C TRP A 100 -13.19 8.42 14.72
N ILE A 101 -14.10 9.11 14.02
CA ILE A 101 -14.09 10.57 13.94
C ILE A 101 -14.25 11.17 15.34
N GLY A 102 -13.42 12.16 15.65
CA GLY A 102 -13.36 12.84 16.96
C GLY A 102 -12.57 12.10 18.04
N LYS A 103 -12.20 10.83 17.84
CA LYS A 103 -11.36 10.07 18.79
C LYS A 103 -9.90 10.43 18.66
N ASN A 104 -9.10 10.11 19.67
CA ASN A 104 -7.66 10.27 19.60
C ASN A 104 -7.04 9.10 18.83
N VAL A 105 -6.02 9.40 18.02
CA VAL A 105 -5.26 8.39 17.27
C VAL A 105 -4.63 7.32 18.16
N ASN A 106 -4.32 7.65 19.42
CA ASN A 106 -3.77 6.69 20.38
C ASN A 106 -4.78 5.58 20.75
N ASP A 107 -6.08 5.83 20.60
CA ASP A 107 -7.13 4.84 20.84
C ASP A 107 -7.37 3.95 19.61
N TYR A 108 -6.81 4.33 18.46
CA TYR A 108 -6.99 3.61 17.20
C TYR A 108 -6.13 2.35 17.15
N LYS A 109 -6.79 1.20 17.03
CA LYS A 109 -6.12 -0.09 16.83
C LYS A 109 -5.85 -0.30 15.35
N PHE A 110 -4.61 -0.05 14.95
CA PHE A 110 -4.16 -0.31 13.59
C PHE A 110 -4.23 -1.81 13.26
N PRO A 111 -4.80 -2.19 12.09
CA PRO A 111 -4.68 -3.54 11.56
C PRO A 111 -3.20 -3.97 11.44
N GLY A 112 -2.91 -5.24 11.74
CA GLY A 112 -1.53 -5.78 11.74
C GLY A 112 -1.01 -6.13 10.34
N ASN A 113 -1.88 -6.56 9.43
CA ASN A 113 -1.51 -7.05 8.10
C ASN A 113 -1.61 -5.94 7.04
N VAL A 114 -1.01 -4.79 7.32
CA VAL A 114 -1.04 -3.64 6.40
C VAL A 114 0.31 -2.94 6.34
N TYR A 115 0.69 -2.48 5.15
CA TYR A 115 1.78 -1.55 4.98
C TYR A 115 1.29 -0.15 5.33
N ARG A 116 1.87 0.44 6.36
CA ARG A 116 1.45 1.75 6.87
C ARG A 116 2.29 2.86 6.28
N VAL A 117 1.61 3.85 5.71
CA VAL A 117 2.21 5.13 5.30
C VAL A 117 1.65 6.24 6.18
N VAL A 118 2.55 7.10 6.67
CA VAL A 118 2.18 8.29 7.44
C VAL A 118 2.82 9.49 6.78
N HIS A 119 2.01 10.42 6.30
CA HIS A 119 2.49 11.63 5.63
C HIS A 119 2.08 12.88 6.43
N PRO A 120 3.01 13.80 6.76
CA PRO A 120 2.66 15.03 7.46
C PRO A 120 1.88 15.97 6.53
N ILE A 121 0.94 16.72 7.12
CA ILE A 121 0.24 17.84 6.49
C ILE A 121 0.99 19.11 6.91
N LEU A 122 1.55 19.82 5.93
CA LEU A 122 2.41 20.98 6.18
C LEU A 122 1.73 22.25 5.70
N LEU A 123 1.47 23.18 6.63
CA LEU A 123 1.06 24.53 6.30
C LEU A 123 2.22 25.31 5.69
N ALA A 124 2.00 25.86 4.49
CA ALA A 124 2.98 26.61 3.70
C ALA A 124 4.32 25.86 3.54
N GLY A 125 4.27 24.52 3.53
CA GLY A 125 5.44 23.64 3.42
C GLY A 125 6.41 23.67 4.60
N LYS A 126 6.07 24.34 5.72
CA LYS A 126 6.98 24.54 6.86
C LYS A 126 6.46 24.02 8.19
N LYS A 127 5.17 24.17 8.46
CA LYS A 127 4.60 23.89 9.78
C LYS A 127 3.67 22.68 9.73
N GLU A 128 4.00 21.63 10.46
CA GLU A 128 3.10 20.48 10.59
C GLU A 128 1.81 20.89 11.33
N ILE A 129 0.68 20.66 10.68
CA ILE A 129 -0.66 20.96 11.21
C ILE A 129 -1.52 19.71 11.41
N GLY A 130 -1.04 18.56 10.92
CA GLY A 130 -1.72 17.28 11.01
C GLY A 130 -0.95 16.17 10.33
N LYS A 131 -1.55 14.98 10.30
CA LYS A 131 -0.98 13.80 9.65
C LYS A 131 -2.05 13.02 8.90
N VAL A 132 -1.64 12.42 7.80
CA VAL A 132 -2.41 11.45 7.04
C VAL A 132 -1.90 10.06 7.37
N TYR A 133 -2.81 9.12 7.61
CA TYR A 133 -2.50 7.72 7.84
C TYR A 133 -3.19 6.88 6.78
N ILE A 134 -2.41 6.00 6.13
CA ILE A 134 -2.91 5.06 5.13
C ILE A 134 -2.42 3.67 5.50
N GLY A 135 -3.30 2.69 5.41
CA GLY A 135 -2.96 1.27 5.50
C GLY A 135 -3.24 0.60 4.17
N LEU A 136 -2.21 0.02 3.57
CA LEU A 136 -2.31 -0.75 2.33
C LEU A 136 -2.27 -2.25 2.60
N ASP A 137 -3.04 -3.01 1.87
CA ASP A 137 -3.06 -4.47 1.96
C ASP A 137 -1.73 -5.07 1.48
N ILE A 138 -1.07 -5.82 2.37
CA ILE A 138 0.15 -6.59 2.07
C ILE A 138 -0.15 -8.06 1.77
N GLY A 139 -1.40 -8.51 1.93
CA GLY A 139 -1.81 -9.86 1.57
C GLY A 139 -1.54 -10.22 0.10
N ARG A 140 -1.46 -9.20 -0.77
CA ARG A 140 -1.04 -9.33 -2.17
C ARG A 140 0.42 -9.74 -2.36
N ILE A 141 1.27 -9.53 -1.36
CA ILE A 141 2.72 -9.84 -1.42
C ILE A 141 2.99 -11.26 -0.88
N GLU A 142 2.17 -11.74 0.06
CA GLU A 142 2.36 -13.02 0.74
C GLU A 142 1.63 -14.22 0.07
N SER A 143 0.71 -13.97 -0.87
CA SER A 143 0.03 -15.00 -1.68
C SER A 143 0.84 -15.39 -2.92
#